data_AF-A0A920S5M8-F1
#
_entry.id   AF-A0A920S5M8-F1
#
_cell.length_a   1.000
_cell.length_b   1.000
_cell.length_c   1.000
_cell.angle_alpha   90.00
_cell.angle_beta   90.00
_cell.angle_gamma   90.00
#
_symmetry.space_group_name_H-M   'P 1'
#
loop_
_entity.id
_entity.type
_entity.pdbx_description
1 polymer ?
#
loop_
_entity_poly.entity_id
_entity_poly.type
_entity_poly.pdbx_seq_one_letter_code
_entity_poly.pdbx_strand_id
1 'polypeptide(L)'
;MGCPSRGRTRTDHQEQPCEHHRAVIVEPFAGSGGVLVPPVGYLERLREITEAHGILLIFDEVITAFGRLGWSSAAERLGVVPDIMCTAKGLTSGPCRWVRSWSARKFEKRLCKAPLGDRFFHGYPYSGHPLAAAAAHARWTCTKTKVFFGTSGG
;
A
#
# COMPACT_ATOMS: atom_id res chain seq x y z
N MET A 1 -29.09 21.07 -54.18
CA MET A 1 -27.77 21.66 -54.53
C MET A 1 -27.09 22.01 -53.22
N GLY A 2 -25.94 21.50 -52.79
CA GLY A 2 -25.09 20.41 -53.23
C GLY A 2 -24.55 19.69 -51.98
N CYS A 3 -24.24 18.40 -52.12
CA CYS A 3 -23.69 17.56 -51.06
C CYS A 3 -22.19 17.86 -50.88
N PRO A 4 -21.67 18.10 -49.67
CA PRO A 4 -20.24 18.07 -49.42
C PRO A 4 -19.77 16.61 -49.29
N SER A 5 -18.91 16.21 -50.22
CA SER A 5 -18.21 14.93 -50.28
C SER A 5 -17.35 14.66 -49.04
N ARG A 6 -17.44 13.41 -48.55
CA ARG A 6 -16.50 12.69 -47.67
C ARG A 6 -15.28 13.49 -47.18
N GLY A 7 -15.27 13.73 -45.87
CA GLY A 7 -14.07 13.98 -45.08
C GLY A 7 -14.38 13.58 -43.64
N ARG A 8 -14.19 12.30 -43.31
CA ARG A 8 -14.19 11.84 -41.92
C ARG A 8 -12.97 12.48 -41.27
N THR A 9 -13.12 13.66 -40.68
CA THR A 9 -12.11 14.24 -39.81
C THR A 9 -12.04 13.31 -38.61
N ARG A 10 -11.08 12.37 -38.68
CA ARG A 10 -10.50 11.69 -37.55
C ARG A 10 -9.98 12.81 -36.65
N THR A 11 -10.85 13.36 -35.80
CA THR A 11 -10.40 14.03 -34.59
C THR A 11 -9.57 12.98 -33.88
N ASP A 12 -8.26 13.20 -33.90
CA ASP A 12 -7.28 12.44 -33.16
C ASP A 12 -7.68 12.49 -31.68
N HIS A 13 -8.60 11.63 -31.27
CA HIS A 13 -8.39 10.88 -30.06
C HIS A 13 -7.09 10.13 -30.32
N GLN A 14 -5.96 10.79 -30.02
CA GLN A 14 -4.72 10.08 -29.80
C GLN A 14 -5.10 9.01 -28.79
N GLU A 15 -5.21 7.76 -29.26
CA GLU A 15 -5.21 6.59 -28.41
C GLU A 15 -3.89 6.70 -27.65
N GLN A 16 -3.95 7.29 -26.46
CA GLN A 16 -2.85 7.23 -25.52
C GLN A 16 -2.59 5.73 -25.34
N PRO A 17 -1.39 5.21 -25.63
CA PRO A 17 -1.12 3.82 -25.39
C PRO A 17 -1.43 3.56 -23.91
N CYS A 18 -2.43 2.73 -23.65
CA CYS A 18 -2.81 2.33 -22.30
C CYS A 18 -1.64 1.57 -21.69
N GLU A 19 -0.65 2.29 -21.17
CA GLU A 19 0.38 1.76 -20.30
C GLU A 19 -0.37 1.23 -19.09
N HIS A 20 -0.63 -0.09 -19.09
CA HIS A 20 -1.40 -0.73 -18.06
C HIS A 20 -0.59 -0.64 -16.76
N HIS A 21 -0.96 0.31 -15.90
CA HIS A 21 -0.51 0.38 -14.53
C HIS A 21 -1.00 -0.89 -13.81
N ARG A 22 -0.06 -1.79 -13.52
CA ARG A 22 -0.35 -3.09 -12.88
C ARG A 22 0.09 -3.03 -11.43
N ALA A 23 -0.74 -3.55 -10.55
CA ALA A 23 -0.43 -3.74 -9.15
C ALA A 23 -0.86 -5.14 -8.71
N VAL A 24 -0.12 -5.71 -7.78
CA VAL A 24 -0.48 -6.93 -7.05
C VAL A 24 -0.68 -6.55 -5.60
N ILE A 25 -1.83 -6.93 -5.05
CA ILE A 25 -2.12 -6.82 -3.61
C ILE A 25 -2.16 -8.21 -2.99
N VAL A 26 -1.51 -8.38 -1.84
CA VAL A 26 -1.45 -9.65 -1.14
C VAL A 26 -1.46 -9.42 0.37
N GLU A 27 -2.20 -10.23 1.12
CA GLU A 27 -2.00 -10.36 2.57
C GLU A 27 -0.73 -11.19 2.78
N PRO A 28 0.31 -10.70 3.49
CA PRO A 28 1.51 -11.49 3.77
C PRO A 28 1.21 -12.77 4.54
N PHE A 29 0.10 -12.77 5.27
CA PHE A 29 -0.50 -13.92 5.90
C PHE A 29 -2.01 -13.78 5.80
N ALA A 30 -2.69 -14.70 5.09
CA ALA A 30 -4.12 -14.57 4.87
C ALA A 30 -4.88 -14.94 6.15
N GLY A 31 -5.31 -13.92 6.91
CA GLY A 31 -5.94 -14.13 8.20
C GLY A 31 -7.36 -14.69 8.06
N SER A 32 -8.20 -13.98 7.29
CA SER A 32 -9.61 -14.34 7.10
C SER A 32 -9.82 -15.53 6.16
N GLY A 33 -8.83 -15.86 5.32
CA GLY A 33 -8.86 -17.02 4.41
C GLY A 33 -8.59 -18.38 5.07
N GLY A 34 -8.56 -18.44 6.40
CA GLY A 34 -8.28 -19.68 7.14
C GLY A 34 -6.85 -19.77 7.69
N VAL A 35 -6.23 -18.64 8.03
CA VAL A 35 -4.93 -18.60 8.72
C VAL A 35 -3.85 -19.28 7.86
N LEU A 36 -3.72 -18.82 6.61
CA LEU A 36 -2.81 -19.43 5.63
C LEU A 36 -1.40 -18.83 5.75
N VAL A 37 -0.46 -19.68 6.14
CA VAL A 37 0.96 -19.37 6.14
C VAL A 37 1.47 -19.44 4.70
N PRO A 38 2.09 -18.38 4.14
CA PRO A 38 2.70 -18.49 2.82
C PRO A 38 3.86 -19.51 2.87
N PRO A 39 4.08 -20.29 1.80
CA PRO A 39 5.29 -21.09 1.67
C PRO A 39 6.54 -20.23 1.80
N VAL A 40 7.63 -20.81 2.32
CA VAL A 40 8.92 -20.13 2.43
C VAL A 40 9.37 -19.65 1.04
N GLY A 41 9.83 -18.40 0.96
CA GLY A 41 10.27 -17.77 -0.29
C GLY A 41 9.15 -17.27 -1.22
N TYR A 42 7.87 -17.52 -0.91
CA TYR A 42 6.75 -17.08 -1.77
C TYR A 42 6.72 -15.56 -1.98
N LEU A 43 6.80 -14.78 -0.89
CA LEU A 43 6.74 -13.32 -0.97
C LEU A 43 8.03 -12.71 -1.54
N GLU A 44 9.18 -13.37 -1.31
CA GLU A 44 10.45 -12.99 -1.94
C GLU A 44 10.36 -13.14 -3.45
N ARG A 45 9.89 -14.31 -3.92
CA ARG A 45 9.68 -14.56 -5.34
C ARG A 45 8.67 -13.60 -5.95
N LEU A 46 7.60 -13.28 -5.22
CA LEU A 46 6.61 -12.30 -5.66
C LEU A 46 7.26 -10.93 -5.85
N ARG A 47 8.11 -10.49 -4.91
CA ARG A 47 8.83 -9.22 -5.01
C ARG A 47 9.79 -9.18 -6.19
N GLU A 48 10.50 -10.28 -6.47
CA GLU A 48 11.37 -10.38 -7.64
C GLU A 48 10.58 -10.20 -8.94
N ILE A 49 9.45 -10.89 -9.06
CA ILE A 49 8.59 -10.81 -10.24
C ILE A 49 8.03 -9.39 -10.40
N THR A 50 7.52 -8.79 -9.31
CA THR A 50 6.95 -7.45 -9.41
C THR A 50 7.99 -6.40 -9.77
N GLU A 51 9.21 -6.48 -9.24
CA GLU A 51 10.30 -5.58 -9.63
C GLU A 51 10.71 -5.77 -11.09
N ALA A 52 10.87 -7.02 -11.55
CA ALA A 52 11.27 -7.32 -12.94
C ALA A 52 10.27 -6.81 -13.99
N HIS A 53 8.98 -6.79 -13.65
CA HIS A 53 7.91 -6.36 -14.55
C HIS A 53 7.42 -4.93 -14.32
N GLY A 54 8.04 -4.18 -13.40
CA GLY A 54 7.59 -2.83 -13.04
C GLY A 54 6.18 -2.78 -12.45
N ILE A 55 5.74 -3.86 -11.81
CA ILE A 55 4.44 -4.00 -11.15
C ILE A 55 4.57 -3.52 -9.71
N LEU A 56 3.59 -2.75 -9.23
CA LEU A 56 3.56 -2.33 -7.83
C LEU A 56 3.20 -3.51 -6.93
N LEU A 57 3.99 -3.74 -5.88
CA LEU A 57 3.64 -4.69 -4.83
C LEU A 57 3.00 -3.98 -3.65
N ILE A 58 1.79 -4.41 -3.28
CA ILE A 58 1.04 -3.88 -2.15
C ILE A 58 0.87 -4.99 -1.11
N PHE A 59 1.33 -4.75 0.11
CA PHE A 59 1.00 -5.63 1.24
C PHE A 59 -0.24 -5.12 1.97
N ASP A 60 -1.24 -5.98 2.10
CA ASP A 60 -2.34 -5.79 3.04
C ASP A 60 -1.93 -6.29 4.42
N GLU A 61 -1.44 -5.37 5.24
CA GLU A 61 -0.98 -5.62 6.59
C GLU A 61 -2.01 -5.20 7.65
N VAL A 62 -3.29 -5.13 7.26
CA VAL A 62 -4.37 -4.81 8.19
C VAL A 62 -4.43 -5.78 9.36
N ILE A 63 -4.10 -7.07 9.15
CA ILE A 63 -4.07 -8.09 10.22
C ILE A 63 -2.66 -8.31 10.77
N THR A 64 -1.65 -8.33 9.90
CA THR A 64 -0.30 -8.80 10.23
C THR A 64 0.57 -7.76 10.92
N ALA A 65 0.32 -6.47 10.70
CA ALA A 65 1.09 -5.41 11.33
C ALA A 65 0.82 -5.31 12.84
N PHE A 66 1.64 -4.50 13.50
CA PHE A 66 1.40 -4.02 14.86
C PHE A 66 1.43 -5.12 15.92
N GLY A 67 2.35 -6.10 15.75
CA GLY A 67 2.67 -7.10 16.78
C GLY A 67 1.96 -8.43 16.64
N ARG A 68 1.03 -8.60 15.69
CA ARG A 68 0.34 -9.88 15.47
C ARG A 68 1.31 -11.04 15.24
N LEU A 69 2.40 -10.78 14.52
CA LEU A 69 3.41 -11.77 14.19
C LEU A 69 4.64 -11.74 15.13
N GLY A 70 4.59 -11.00 16.24
CA GLY A 70 5.74 -10.74 17.13
C GLY A 70 6.74 -9.70 16.59
N TRP A 71 6.43 -9.12 15.43
CA TRP A 71 7.23 -8.12 14.70
C TRP A 71 6.34 -6.92 14.35
N SER A 72 6.92 -5.77 14.01
CA SER A 72 6.15 -4.55 13.71
C SER A 72 5.29 -4.71 12.46
N SER A 73 5.74 -5.52 11.51
CA SER A 73 5.03 -5.89 10.28
C SER A 73 5.51 -7.24 9.77
N ALA A 74 4.74 -7.86 8.86
CA ALA A 74 5.18 -9.04 8.12
C ALA A 74 6.33 -8.70 7.17
N ALA A 75 6.34 -7.51 6.58
CA ALA A 75 7.44 -7.01 5.77
C ALA A 75 8.77 -7.03 6.56
N GLU A 76 8.74 -6.59 7.82
CA GLU A 76 9.92 -6.63 8.71
C GLU A 76 10.31 -8.08 9.05
N ARG A 77 9.33 -8.91 9.43
CA ARG A 77 9.57 -10.32 9.79
C ARG A 77 10.16 -11.15 8.65
N LEU A 78 9.74 -10.87 7.41
CA LEU A 78 10.08 -11.67 6.24
C LEU A 78 11.16 -11.00 5.38
N GLY A 79 11.63 -9.81 5.73
CA GLY A 79 12.66 -9.09 4.98
C GLY A 79 12.22 -8.62 3.58
N VAL A 80 10.92 -8.63 3.27
CA VAL A 80 10.38 -8.24 1.96
C VAL A 80 9.67 -6.89 2.07
N VAL A 81 10.18 -5.88 1.36
CA VAL A 81 9.62 -4.51 1.40
C VAL A 81 8.67 -4.28 0.21
N PRO A 82 7.38 -3.99 0.45
CA PRO A 82 6.43 -3.65 -0.61
C PRO A 82 6.58 -2.18 -1.05
N ASP A 83 6.01 -1.83 -2.20
CA ASP A 83 5.93 -0.44 -2.67
C ASP A 83 4.89 0.35 -1.87
N ILE A 84 3.79 -0.30 -1.50
CA ILE A 84 2.72 0.25 -0.68
C ILE A 84 2.36 -0.77 0.41
N MET A 85 2.09 -0.30 1.63
CA MET A 85 1.58 -1.12 2.73
C MET A 85 0.28 -0.53 3.25
N CYS A 86 -0.77 -1.34 3.31
CA CYS A 86 -2.06 -0.97 3.90
C CYS A 86 -2.14 -1.44 5.34
N THR A 87 -2.49 -0.57 6.28
CA THR A 87 -2.64 -0.91 7.69
C THR A 87 -3.91 -0.31 8.30
N ALA A 88 -4.47 -0.98 9.30
CA ALA A 88 -5.63 -0.54 10.08
C ALA A 88 -5.64 -1.29 11.42
N LYS A 89 -6.80 -1.70 11.95
CA LYS A 89 -6.98 -2.58 13.13
C LYS A 89 -5.99 -2.29 14.27
N GLY A 90 -4.88 -3.05 14.33
CA GLY A 90 -3.82 -2.90 15.34
C GLY A 90 -3.16 -1.52 15.38
N LEU A 91 -3.37 -0.67 14.36
CA LEU A 91 -2.91 0.72 14.29
C LEU A 91 -3.41 1.57 15.46
N THR A 92 -4.69 1.41 15.84
CA THR A 92 -5.28 2.12 16.98
C THR A 92 -5.60 1.17 18.12
N SER A 93 -5.56 -0.15 17.90
CA SER A 93 -6.00 -1.20 18.83
C SER A 93 -7.49 -1.17 19.18
N GLY A 94 -8.33 -0.59 18.31
CA GLY A 94 -9.79 -0.57 18.47
C GLY A 94 -10.49 0.76 18.80
N PRO A 95 -9.98 1.66 19.67
CA PRO A 95 -10.73 2.85 20.14
C PRO A 95 -11.08 3.87 19.05
N CYS A 96 -10.36 3.89 17.93
CA CYS A 96 -10.65 4.79 16.81
C CYS A 96 -10.57 4.04 15.48
N ARG A 97 -11.52 4.29 14.58
CA ARG A 97 -11.44 3.76 13.21
C ARG A 97 -10.41 4.55 12.42
N TRP A 98 -9.38 3.85 11.94
CA TRP A 98 -8.37 4.44 11.07
C TRP A 98 -7.78 3.39 10.14
N VAL A 99 -7.61 3.77 8.88
CA VAL A 99 -6.85 3.07 7.86
C VAL A 99 -5.73 3.97 7.36
N ARG A 100 -4.57 3.39 7.04
CA ARG A 100 -3.41 4.12 6.55
C ARG A 100 -2.71 3.33 5.47
N SER A 101 -2.39 3.99 4.37
CA SER A 101 -1.41 3.49 3.40
C SER A 101 -0.05 4.13 3.68
N TRP A 102 0.99 3.32 3.58
CA TRP A 102 2.38 3.74 3.62
C TRP A 102 2.96 3.49 2.25
N SER A 103 3.72 4.44 1.72
CA SER A 103 4.33 4.31 0.41
C SER A 103 5.83 4.42 0.52
N ALA A 104 6.53 3.60 -0.27
CA ALA A 104 7.97 3.71 -0.40
C ALA A 104 8.35 5.12 -0.88
N ARG A 105 9.40 5.70 -0.29
CA ARG A 105 9.83 7.07 -0.60
C ARG A 105 10.17 7.28 -2.09
N LYS A 106 10.59 6.22 -2.80
CA LYS A 106 10.80 6.23 -4.26
C LYS A 106 9.48 6.48 -5.00
N PHE A 107 8.39 5.86 -4.57
CA PHE A 107 7.05 6.03 -5.14
C PHE A 107 6.48 7.43 -4.83
N GLU A 108 6.57 7.87 -3.57
CA GLU A 108 6.13 9.21 -3.16
C GLU A 108 6.84 10.32 -3.96
N LYS A 109 8.17 10.23 -4.12
CA LYS A 109 8.94 11.19 -4.92
C LYS A 109 8.49 11.25 -6.38
N ARG A 110 8.05 10.13 -6.97
CA ARG A 110 7.51 10.11 -8.34
C ARG A 110 6.19 10.87 -8.39
N LEU A 111 5.28 10.63 -7.43
CA LEU A 111 4.00 11.34 -7.35
C LEU A 111 4.16 12.85 -7.13
N CYS A 112 5.09 13.28 -6.26
CA CYS A 112 5.29 14.71 -5.98
C CYS A 112 5.89 15.48 -7.17
N LYS A 113 6.72 14.80 -7.98
CA LYS A 113 7.37 15.38 -9.17
C LYS A 113 6.49 15.31 -10.41
N ALA A 114 5.37 14.61 -10.38
CA ALA A 114 4.45 14.52 -11.49
C ALA A 114 3.87 15.92 -11.82
N PRO A 115 3.55 16.19 -13.11
CA PRO A 115 2.80 17.36 -13.52
C PRO A 115 1.53 17.53 -12.69
N LEU A 116 1.07 18.77 -12.49
CA LEU A 116 -0.09 19.04 -11.63
C LEU A 116 -1.32 18.21 -12.00
N GLY A 117 -1.58 17.92 -13.27
CA GLY A 117 -2.72 17.10 -13.71
C GLY A 117 -2.60 15.61 -13.35
N ASP A 118 -1.38 15.11 -13.13
CA ASP A 118 -1.08 13.69 -12.87
C ASP A 118 -0.73 13.44 -11.40
N ARG A 119 -0.81 14.47 -10.56
CA ARG A 119 -0.60 14.33 -9.11
C ARG A 119 -1.72 13.52 -8.49
N PHE A 120 -1.38 12.85 -7.40
CA PHE A 120 -2.33 12.07 -6.64
C PHE A 120 -3.33 13.00 -5.91
N PHE A 121 -4.52 13.17 -6.48
CA PHE A 121 -5.64 13.87 -5.86
C PHE A 121 -6.62 12.88 -5.27
N HIS A 122 -6.33 12.47 -4.04
CA HIS A 122 -7.24 11.63 -3.27
C HIS A 122 -7.20 12.04 -1.81
N GLY A 123 -8.38 12.11 -1.19
CA GLY A 123 -8.53 12.49 0.20
C GLY A 123 -9.93 12.19 0.70
N TYR A 124 -10.04 11.87 1.97
CA TYR A 124 -11.32 11.71 2.66
C TYR A 124 -11.55 12.92 3.57
N PRO A 125 -12.82 13.28 3.88
CA PRO A 125 -13.12 14.37 4.81
C PRO A 125 -12.42 14.24 6.17
N TYR A 126 -12.15 13.00 6.61
CA TYR A 126 -11.47 12.68 7.86
C TYR A 126 -10.02 12.21 7.67
N SER A 127 -9.41 12.45 6.50
CA SER A 127 -7.99 12.19 6.29
C SER A 127 -7.15 12.95 7.32
N GLY A 128 -6.34 12.23 8.10
CA GLY A 128 -5.51 12.84 9.15
C GLY A 128 -6.27 13.24 10.41
N HIS A 129 -7.41 12.61 10.71
CA HIS A 129 -8.22 12.94 11.90
C HIS A 129 -7.36 12.94 13.20
N PRO A 130 -7.32 14.05 13.96
CA PRO A 130 -6.38 14.23 15.07
C PRO A 130 -6.61 13.26 16.23
N LEU A 131 -7.87 12.92 16.53
CA LEU A 131 -8.19 11.91 17.55
C LEU A 131 -7.64 10.52 17.21
N ALA A 132 -7.80 10.09 15.95
CA ALA A 132 -7.24 8.83 15.49
C ALA A 132 -5.70 8.87 15.51
N ALA A 133 -5.09 10.00 15.12
CA ALA A 133 -3.66 10.27 15.22
C ALA A 133 -3.13 10.08 16.65
N ALA A 134 -3.79 10.70 17.63
CA ALA A 134 -3.43 10.57 19.04
C ALA A 134 -3.57 9.12 19.54
N ALA A 135 -4.64 8.42 19.18
CA ALA A 135 -4.85 7.02 19.56
C ALA A 135 -3.76 6.10 19.01
N ALA A 136 -3.37 6.25 17.73
CA ALA A 136 -2.29 5.45 17.16
C ALA A 136 -0.92 5.78 17.77
N HIS A 137 -0.67 7.06 18.08
CA HIS A 137 0.54 7.48 18.77
C HIS A 137 0.63 6.84 20.15
N ALA A 138 -0.44 6.92 20.95
CA ALA A 138 -0.51 6.28 22.27
C ALA A 138 -0.28 4.76 22.17
N ARG A 139 -0.94 4.10 21.22
CA ARG A 139 -0.73 2.68 20.91
C ARG A 139 0.74 2.38 20.62
N TRP A 140 1.38 3.18 19.78
CA TRP A 140 2.80 3.02 19.42
C TRP A 140 3.71 3.17 20.64
N THR A 141 3.50 4.20 21.46
CA THR A 141 4.30 4.43 22.67
C THR A 141 4.14 3.29 23.68
N CYS A 142 2.93 2.74 23.85
CA CYS A 142 2.69 1.61 24.76
C CYS A 142 3.40 0.33 24.31
N THR A 143 3.56 0.13 22.99
CA THR A 143 4.22 -1.08 22.45
C THR A 143 5.74 -1.03 22.64
N LYS A 144 6.33 0.16 22.79
CA LYS A 144 7.77 0.32 23.08
C LYS A 144 8.12 0.18 24.55
N THR A 145 7.19 0.50 25.45
CA THR A 145 7.42 0.45 26.91
C THR A 145 7.11 -0.91 27.53
N LYS A 146 6.23 -1.70 26.91
CA LYS A 146 5.99 -3.10 27.28
C LYS A 146 6.55 -3.97 26.17
N VAL A 147 7.56 -4.79 26.47
CA VAL A 147 8.30 -5.69 25.54
C VAL A 147 7.34 -6.54 24.70
N PHE A 148 6.85 -6.01 23.58
CA PHE A 148 5.88 -6.68 22.68
C PHE A 148 6.54 -7.14 21.39
N PHE A 149 7.62 -6.48 20.97
CA PHE A 149 8.47 -6.92 19.88
C PHE A 149 9.71 -7.55 20.50
N GLY A 150 9.94 -8.84 20.23
CA GLY A 150 11.12 -9.53 20.74
C GLY A 150 12.37 -8.85 20.20
N THR A 151 13.08 -8.13 21.07
CA THR A 151 14.39 -7.57 20.75
C THR A 151 15.38 -8.71 20.69
N SER A 152 15.71 -9.18 19.49
CA SER A 152 17.00 -9.84 19.25
C SER A 152 18.05 -8.74 19.01
N GLY A 153 18.72 -8.31 20.07
CA GLY A 153 19.99 -7.58 20.00
C GLY A 153 19.97 -6.13 20.50
N GLY A 154 20.71 -5.90 21.60
CA GLY A 154 21.05 -4.59 22.16
C GLY A 154 21.06 -4.60 23.68
#